data_AF-A0A7X5F114-F1
#
_entry.id   AF-A0A7X5F114-F1
#
_cell.length_a   1.000
_cell.length_b   1.000
_cell.length_c   1.000
_cell.angle_alpha   90.00
_cell.angle_beta   90.00
_cell.angle_gamma   90.00
#
_symmetry.space_group_name_H-M   'P 1'
#
loop_
_entity.id
_entity.type
_entity.pdbx_description
1 polymer ?
#
loop_
_entity_poly.entity_id
_entity_poly.type
_entity_poly.pdbx_seq_one_letter_code
_entity_poly.pdbx_strand_id
1 'polypeptide(L)'
;MMSLVSGRMVGFILAGTLVVAIALVGWQSLRQVNALIEIVRASAIAERDAHWRAEIQAAEARTAQAIADALRRTMAAEATARDQIAAADARAAELERANAQLPDRPECGLGRDRVRLLNGR
;
A
#
# COMPACT_ATOMS: atom_id res chain seq x y z
N MET A 1 46.73 10.76 73.96
CA MET A 1 46.86 10.92 72.50
C MET A 1 46.18 9.81 71.69
N MET A 2 46.26 8.52 72.06
CA MET A 2 45.61 7.41 71.31
C MET A 2 44.07 7.47 71.20
N SER A 3 43.35 7.96 72.22
CA SER A 3 41.87 8.07 72.20
C SER A 3 41.34 9.12 71.19
N LEU A 4 42.05 10.25 71.02
CA LEU A 4 41.67 11.28 70.03
C LEU A 4 41.86 10.81 68.58
N VAL A 5 42.85 9.95 68.33
CA VAL A 5 43.11 9.37 67.00
C VAL A 5 42.00 8.38 66.62
N SER A 6 41.50 7.61 67.59
CA SER A 6 40.39 6.66 67.39
C SER A 6 39.08 7.37 67.03
N GLY A 7 38.73 8.45 67.74
CA GLY A 7 37.51 9.23 67.43
C GLY A 7 37.54 9.89 66.05
N ARG A 8 38.71 10.37 65.61
CA ARG A 8 38.90 10.95 64.26
C ARG A 8 38.81 9.89 63.17
N MET A 9 39.38 8.70 63.37
CA MET A 9 39.22 7.57 62.44
C MET A 9 37.76 7.17 62.27
N VAL A 10 37.00 7.05 63.36
CA VAL A 10 35.56 6.74 63.30
C VAL A 10 34.79 7.81 62.51
N GLY A 11 35.11 9.09 62.73
CA GLY A 11 34.53 10.20 61.96
C GLY A 11 34.81 10.10 60.45
N PHE A 12 36.03 9.75 60.04
CA PHE A 12 36.37 9.57 58.63
C PHE A 12 35.69 8.35 57.99
N ILE A 13 35.53 7.26 58.73
CA ILE A 13 34.81 6.08 58.25
C ILE A 13 33.32 6.40 58.04
N LEU A 14 32.70 7.11 58.98
CA LEU A 14 31.30 7.54 58.85
C LEU A 14 31.12 8.51 57.69
N ALA A 15 32.02 9.48 57.52
CA ALA A 15 31.97 10.39 56.37
C ALA A 15 32.17 9.65 55.04
N GLY A 16 33.13 8.71 54.98
CA GLY A 16 33.39 7.91 53.78
C GLY A 16 32.21 7.02 53.39
N THR A 17 31.60 6.34 54.36
CA THR A 17 30.41 5.50 54.13
C THR A 17 29.23 6.32 53.65
N LEU A 18 29.01 7.53 54.19
CA LEU A 18 27.96 8.43 53.73
C LEU A 18 28.15 8.85 52.27
N VAL A 19 29.38 9.22 51.88
CA VAL A 19 29.70 9.60 50.49
C VAL A 19 29.44 8.44 49.53
N VAL A 20 29.87 7.22 49.90
CA VAL A 20 29.62 6.03 49.08
C VAL A 20 28.12 5.74 48.96
N ALA A 21 27.36 5.85 50.06
CA ALA A 21 25.92 5.63 50.04
C ALA A 21 25.21 6.63 49.10
N ILE A 22 25.57 7.93 49.16
CA ILE A 22 25.03 8.95 48.27
C ILE A 22 25.38 8.65 46.81
N ALA A 23 26.63 8.26 46.53
CA ALA A 23 27.05 7.92 45.18
C ALA A 23 26.27 6.72 44.60
N LEU A 24 26.04 5.69 45.43
CA LEU A 24 25.24 4.52 45.03
C LEU A 24 23.78 4.87 44.76
N VAL A 25 23.15 5.67 45.62
CA VAL A 25 21.77 6.14 45.41
C VAL A 25 21.67 7.01 44.16
N GLY A 26 22.63 7.92 43.95
CA GLY A 26 22.71 8.75 42.76
C GLY A 26 22.84 7.91 41.48
N TRP A 27 23.74 6.95 41.47
CA TRP A 27 23.91 6.00 40.37
C TRP A 27 22.65 5.20 40.08
N GLN A 28 22.01 4.66 41.12
CA GLN A 28 20.78 3.87 40.98
C GLN A 28 19.63 4.72 40.45
N SER A 29 19.52 5.97 40.91
CA SER A 29 18.52 6.93 40.45
C SER A 29 18.69 7.24 38.96
N LEU A 30 19.91 7.52 38.51
CA LEU A 30 20.21 7.74 37.09
C LEU A 30 19.86 6.53 36.22
N ARG A 31 20.14 5.32 36.69
CA ARG A 31 19.78 4.09 35.97
C ARG A 31 18.26 3.92 35.84
N GLN A 32 17.50 4.23 36.88
CA GLN A 32 16.03 4.15 36.83
C GLN A 32 15.45 5.18 35.88
N VAL A 33 15.95 6.42 35.89
CA VAL A 33 15.53 7.47 34.94
C VAL A 33 15.79 7.03 33.50
N ASN A 34 16.98 6.49 33.20
CA ASN A 34 17.29 6.00 31.86
C ASN A 34 16.36 4.84 31.44
N ALA A 35 16.06 3.92 32.36
CA ALA A 35 15.13 2.83 32.08
C ALA A 35 13.71 3.34 31.77
N LEU A 36 13.23 4.33 32.51
CA LEU A 36 11.92 4.96 32.26
C LEU A 36 11.89 5.66 30.90
N ILE A 37 12.95 6.37 30.53
CA ILE A 37 13.06 7.04 29.22
C ILE A 37 12.97 6.01 28.09
N GLU A 38 13.69 4.89 28.20
CA GLU A 38 13.65 3.85 27.16
C GLU A 38 12.27 3.18 27.08
N ILE A 39 11.60 2.95 28.21
CA ILE A 39 10.23 2.39 28.22
C ILE A 39 9.25 3.36 27.53
N VAL A 40 9.28 4.64 27.89
CA VAL A 40 8.41 5.67 27.30
C VAL A 40 8.68 5.83 25.80
N ARG A 41 9.96 5.78 25.40
CA ARG A 41 10.35 5.84 24.00
C ARG A 41 9.83 4.62 23.24
N ALA A 42 10.01 3.42 23.80
CA ALA A 42 9.56 2.18 23.18
C ALA A 42 8.03 2.15 23.05
N SER A 43 7.28 2.61 24.06
CA SER A 43 5.81 2.67 23.99
C SER A 43 5.35 3.66 22.93
N ALA A 44 5.95 4.86 22.86
CA ALA A 44 5.61 5.85 21.85
C ALA A 44 5.88 5.36 20.42
N ILE A 45 6.99 4.64 20.20
CA ILE A 45 7.28 3.99 18.92
C ILE A 45 6.24 2.92 18.61
N ALA A 46 5.91 2.06 19.58
CA ALA A 46 4.95 0.99 19.38
C ALA A 46 3.54 1.51 19.03
N GLU A 47 3.08 2.55 19.72
CA GLU A 47 1.80 3.20 19.44
C GLU A 47 1.76 3.81 18.04
N ARG A 48 2.82 4.56 17.68
CA ARG A 48 2.96 5.16 16.35
C ARG A 48 2.99 4.10 15.25
N ASP A 49 3.78 3.05 15.45
CA ASP A 49 3.94 1.99 14.46
C ASP A 49 2.63 1.18 14.32
N ALA A 50 1.90 0.96 15.42
CA ALA A 50 0.58 0.33 15.39
C ALA A 50 -0.44 1.19 14.61
N HIS A 51 -0.45 2.51 14.88
CA HIS A 51 -1.31 3.45 14.16
C HIS A 51 -1.03 3.44 12.65
N TRP A 52 0.23 3.58 12.24
CA TRP A 52 0.57 3.59 10.82
C TRP A 52 0.36 2.23 10.14
N ARG A 53 0.60 1.13 10.83
CA ARG A 53 0.27 -0.20 10.30
C ARG A 53 -1.22 -0.33 10.02
N ALA A 54 -2.08 0.15 10.91
CA ALA A 54 -3.52 0.13 10.70
C ALA A 54 -3.94 1.01 9.50
N GLU A 55 -3.39 2.23 9.39
CA GLU A 55 -3.65 3.12 8.25
C GLU A 55 -3.18 2.53 6.92
N ILE A 56 -2.00 1.90 6.89
CA ILE A 56 -1.47 1.22 5.70
C ILE A 56 -2.39 0.07 5.30
N GLN A 57 -2.78 -0.80 6.25
CA GLN A 57 -3.70 -1.91 5.96
C GLN A 57 -5.04 -1.41 5.42
N ALA A 58 -5.59 -0.33 5.97
CA ALA A 58 -6.82 0.28 5.48
C ALA A 58 -6.65 0.89 4.07
N ALA A 59 -5.51 1.49 3.78
CA ALA A 59 -5.19 2.01 2.44
C ALA A 59 -4.99 0.89 1.41
N GLU A 60 -4.31 -0.19 1.77
CA GLU A 60 -4.12 -1.37 0.94
C GLU A 60 -5.45 -2.04 0.61
N ALA A 61 -6.34 -2.21 1.60
CA ALA A 61 -7.67 -2.77 1.39
C ALA A 61 -8.50 -1.93 0.40
N ARG A 62 -8.48 -0.60 0.54
CA ARG A 62 -9.15 0.32 -0.40
C ARG A 62 -8.57 0.23 -1.81
N THR A 63 -7.24 0.19 -1.92
CA THR A 63 -6.55 0.06 -3.21
C THR A 63 -6.89 -1.26 -3.89
N ALA A 64 -6.87 -2.38 -3.15
CA ALA A 64 -7.23 -3.69 -3.67
C ALA A 64 -8.68 -3.74 -4.18
N GLN A 65 -9.62 -3.13 -3.45
CA GLN A 65 -11.01 -3.00 -3.91
C GLN A 65 -11.12 -2.18 -5.18
N ALA A 66 -10.45 -1.02 -5.24
CA ALA A 66 -10.46 -0.16 -6.42
C ALA A 66 -9.89 -0.86 -7.66
N ILE A 67 -8.80 -1.63 -7.50
CA ILE A 67 -8.21 -2.44 -8.57
C ILE A 67 -9.18 -3.53 -9.02
N ALA A 68 -9.82 -4.24 -8.10
CA ALA A 68 -10.80 -5.27 -8.45
C ALA A 68 -12.00 -4.68 -9.22
N ASP A 69 -12.49 -3.52 -8.82
CA ASP A 69 -13.59 -2.83 -9.50
C ASP A 69 -13.20 -2.28 -10.87
N ALA A 70 -11.96 -1.78 -10.99
CA ALA A 70 -11.42 -1.38 -12.29
C ALA A 70 -11.30 -2.59 -13.22
N LEU A 71 -10.76 -3.71 -12.74
CA LEU A 71 -10.62 -4.93 -13.53
C LEU A 71 -11.97 -5.45 -14.01
N ARG A 72 -12.99 -5.50 -13.15
CA ARG A 72 -14.35 -5.90 -13.53
C ARG A 72 -14.92 -5.02 -14.64
N ARG A 73 -14.75 -3.69 -14.53
CA ARG A 73 -15.21 -2.73 -15.54
C ARG A 73 -14.48 -2.92 -16.86
N THR A 74 -13.16 -3.09 -16.82
CA THR A 74 -12.36 -3.34 -18.03
C THR A 74 -12.77 -4.65 -18.70
N MET A 75 -12.94 -5.73 -17.93
CA MET A 75 -13.39 -7.02 -18.49
C MET A 75 -14.78 -6.93 -19.14
N ALA A 76 -15.72 -6.21 -18.52
CA ALA A 76 -17.04 -5.99 -19.11
C ALA A 76 -16.98 -5.16 -20.40
N ALA A 77 -16.13 -4.14 -20.44
CA ALA A 77 -15.89 -3.33 -21.63
C ALA A 77 -15.22 -4.16 -22.74
N GLU A 78 -14.23 -4.99 -22.41
CA GLU A 78 -13.57 -5.89 -23.36
C GLU A 78 -14.54 -6.93 -23.93
N ALA A 79 -15.40 -7.52 -23.09
CA ALA A 79 -16.43 -8.46 -23.54
C ALA A 79 -17.37 -7.78 -24.54
N THR A 80 -17.85 -6.58 -24.20
CA THR A 80 -18.72 -5.79 -25.08
C THR A 80 -18.02 -5.44 -26.41
N ALA A 81 -16.75 -5.07 -26.36
CA ALA A 81 -15.98 -4.77 -27.57
C ALA A 81 -15.79 -6.02 -28.46
N ARG A 82 -15.51 -7.18 -27.85
CA ARG A 82 -15.41 -8.46 -28.57
C ARG A 82 -16.73 -8.83 -29.24
N ASP A 83 -17.86 -8.66 -28.56
CA ASP A 83 -19.18 -8.93 -29.13
C ASP A 83 -19.47 -8.02 -30.33
N GLN A 84 -19.09 -6.73 -30.24
CA GLN A 84 -19.24 -5.78 -31.35
C GLN A 84 -18.35 -6.15 -32.55
N ILE A 85 -17.11 -6.55 -32.30
CA ILE A 85 -16.20 -7.02 -33.36
C ILE A 85 -16.78 -8.26 -34.02
N ALA A 86 -17.19 -9.26 -33.25
CA ALA A 86 -17.79 -10.49 -33.79
C ALA A 86 -19.06 -10.20 -34.61
N ALA A 87 -19.90 -9.26 -34.17
CA ALA A 87 -21.07 -8.82 -34.92
C ALA A 87 -20.70 -8.09 -36.23
N ALA A 88 -19.65 -7.26 -36.20
CA ALA A 88 -19.15 -6.57 -37.39
C ALA A 88 -18.55 -7.56 -38.41
N ASP A 89 -17.75 -8.52 -37.94
CA ASP A 89 -17.15 -9.57 -38.78
C ASP A 89 -18.23 -10.45 -39.42
N ALA A 90 -19.26 -10.83 -38.66
CA ALA A 90 -20.39 -11.58 -39.19
C ALA A 90 -21.12 -10.83 -40.31
N ARG A 91 -21.36 -9.52 -40.12
CA ARG A 91 -21.97 -8.65 -41.14
C ARG A 91 -21.08 -8.51 -42.37
N ALA A 92 -19.78 -8.33 -42.19
CA ALA A 92 -18.83 -8.25 -43.29
C ALA A 92 -18.84 -9.53 -44.14
N ALA A 93 -18.76 -10.69 -43.48
CA ALA A 93 -18.81 -11.99 -44.15
C ALA A 93 -20.14 -12.26 -44.88
N GLU A 94 -21.25 -11.73 -44.36
CA GLU A 94 -22.55 -11.78 -45.05
C GLU A 94 -22.58 -10.87 -46.28
N LEU A 95 -22.09 -9.63 -46.16
CA LEU A 95 -21.99 -8.68 -47.27
C LEU A 95 -21.07 -9.21 -48.38
N GLU A 96 -19.95 -9.83 -48.04
CA GLU A 96 -19.04 -10.46 -49.00
C GLU A 96 -19.73 -11.59 -49.77
N ARG A 97 -20.45 -12.48 -49.05
CA ARG A 97 -21.23 -13.56 -49.66
C ARG A 97 -22.34 -13.03 -50.57
N ALA A 98 -23.05 -11.97 -50.17
CA ALA A 98 -24.08 -11.35 -50.98
C ALA A 98 -23.49 -10.64 -52.21
N ASN A 99 -22.35 -9.96 -52.05
CA ASN A 99 -21.65 -9.28 -53.13
C ASN A 99 -21.13 -10.25 -54.20
N ALA A 100 -20.67 -11.43 -53.78
CA ALA A 100 -20.21 -12.50 -54.68
C ALA A 100 -21.35 -13.11 -55.53
N GLN A 101 -22.60 -12.99 -55.09
CA GLN A 101 -23.78 -13.45 -55.86
C GLN A 101 -24.25 -12.42 -56.89
N LEU A 102 -23.77 -11.16 -56.81
CA LEU A 102 -24.16 -10.12 -57.75
C LEU A 102 -23.38 -10.27 -59.06
N PRO A 103 -24.03 -10.05 -60.21
CA PRO A 103 -23.38 -10.19 -61.52
C PRO A 103 -22.28 -9.13 -61.70
N ASP A 104 -21.13 -9.56 -62.19
CA ASP A 104 -20.08 -8.64 -62.61
C ASP A 104 -20.43 -7.98 -63.93
N ARG A 105 -20.44 -6.65 -63.93
CA ARG A 105 -20.61 -5.83 -65.13
C ARG A 105 -19.31 -5.12 -65.45
N PRO A 106 -18.93 -5.01 -66.74
CA PRO A 106 -17.68 -4.37 -67.18
C PRO A 106 -17.71 -2.83 -67.07
N GLU A 107 -18.67 -2.27 -66.34
CA GLU A 107 -18.84 -0.84 -66.15
C GLU A 107 -17.83 -0.33 -65.12
N CYS A 108 -17.20 0.83 -65.36
CA CYS A 108 -16.31 1.44 -64.38
C CYS A 108 -17.11 1.88 -63.13
N GLY A 109 -16.85 1.28 -61.97
CA GLY A 109 -17.40 1.68 -60.67
C GLY A 109 -18.24 0.61 -59.97
N LEU A 110 -18.88 0.98 -58.85
CA LEU A 110 -19.81 0.11 -58.11
C LEU A 110 -21.21 0.17 -58.74
N GLY A 111 -21.71 -0.98 -59.21
CA GLY A 111 -23.07 -1.09 -59.74
C GLY A 111 -24.16 -0.77 -58.70
N ARG A 112 -25.35 -0.35 -59.17
CA ARG A 112 -26.48 0.06 -58.30
C ARG A 112 -26.80 -0.96 -57.22
N ASP A 113 -26.78 -2.26 -57.53
CA ASP A 113 -27.14 -3.32 -56.58
C ASP A 113 -26.09 -3.47 -55.47
N ARG A 114 -24.80 -3.29 -55.78
CA ARG A 114 -23.72 -3.27 -54.78
C ARG A 114 -23.81 -2.05 -53.86
N VAL A 115 -24.17 -0.89 -54.41
CA VAL A 115 -24.41 0.32 -53.62
C VAL A 115 -25.59 0.14 -52.66
N ARG A 116 -26.67 -0.52 -53.10
CA ARG A 116 -27.82 -0.83 -52.22
C ARG A 116 -27.44 -1.81 -51.11
N LEU A 117 -26.68 -2.85 -51.45
CA LEU A 117 -26.18 -3.85 -50.49
C LEU A 117 -25.36 -3.19 -49.36
N LEU A 118 -24.43 -2.28 -49.70
CA LEU A 118 -23.62 -1.57 -48.70
C LEU A 118 -24.41 -0.57 -47.86
N ASN A 119 -25.44 0.06 -48.44
CA ASN A 119 -26.26 1.07 -47.75
C ASN A 119 -27.44 0.49 -46.97
N GLY A 120 -27.77 -0.79 -47.17
CA GLY A 120 -28.93 -1.47 -46.58
C GLY A 120 -30.29 -0.95 -47.07
N ARG A 121 -30.35 -0.34 -48.26
CA ARG A 121 -31.54 0.31 -48.85
C ARG A 121 -31.48 0.31 -50.37
#